data_AF-D2ENZ3-F1
#
_entry.id   AF-D2ENZ3-F1
#
_cell.length_a   1.000
_cell.length_b   1.000
_cell.length_c   1.000
_cell.angle_alpha   90.00
_cell.angle_beta   90.00
_cell.angle_gamma   90.00
#
_symmetry.space_group_name_H-M   'P 1'
#
loop_
_entity.id
_entity.type
_entity.pdbx_description
1 polymer ?
#
loop_
_entity_poly.entity_id
_entity_poly.type
_entity_poly.pdbx_seq_one_letter_code
_entity_poly.pdbx_strand_id
1 'polypeptide(L)'
;MNNKKIRVFLSRPNPFTKEQQYFIEKLKSTLDKYNIESITLQAKDYSPYESLTVLNEMIKRCYGMVILAFGHTYIQSGILKKGAVKNKNFF
;
A
#
# COMPACT_ATOMS: atom_id res chain seq x y z
N MET A 1 6.17 -31.47 12.65
CA MET A 1 5.03 -31.01 11.83
C MET A 1 5.48 -29.79 11.04
N ASN A 2 5.34 -29.80 9.72
CA ASN A 2 5.69 -28.64 8.88
C ASN A 2 4.71 -27.51 9.19
N ASN A 3 5.14 -26.53 9.99
CA ASN A 3 4.31 -25.41 10.44
C ASN A 3 4.17 -24.39 9.30
N LYS A 4 3.46 -24.79 8.23
CA LYS A 4 3.38 -24.02 6.99
C LYS A 4 2.43 -22.84 7.20
N LYS A 5 2.99 -21.63 7.30
CA LYS A 5 2.21 -20.39 7.42
C LYS A 5 1.35 -20.16 6.18
N ILE A 6 0.19 -19.55 6.37
CA ILE A 6 -0.68 -19.10 5.26
C ILE A 6 -0.02 -17.88 4.64
N ARG A 7 0.32 -17.94 3.35
CA ARG A 7 0.92 -16.82 2.64
C ARG A 7 -0.15 -15.88 2.10
N VAL A 8 -0.03 -14.59 2.40
CA VAL A 8 -0.88 -13.53 1.82
C VAL A 8 -0.01 -12.48 1.14
N PHE A 9 -0.43 -12.04 -0.03
CA PHE A 9 0.22 -10.92 -0.69
C PHE A 9 -0.21 -9.62 0.00
N LEU A 10 0.76 -8.86 0.53
CA LEU A 10 0.53 -7.56 1.13
C LEU A 10 0.94 -6.48 0.14
N SER A 11 -0.05 -5.96 -0.59
CA SER A 11 0.10 -4.76 -1.42
C SER A 11 0.05 -3.54 -0.52
N ARG A 12 1.12 -2.75 -0.52
CA ARG A 12 1.25 -1.57 0.35
C ARG A 12 2.04 -0.45 -0.33
N PRO A 13 1.72 0.83 -0.08
CA PRO A 13 2.52 1.96 -0.53
C PRO A 13 3.79 2.11 0.33
N ASN A 14 4.72 2.95 -0.13
CA ASN A 14 5.75 3.47 0.76
C ASN A 14 5.10 4.40 1.80
N PRO A 15 5.43 4.26 3.09
CA PRO A 15 4.92 5.16 4.11
C PRO A 15 5.58 6.53 3.97
N PHE A 16 4.77 7.58 4.14
CA PHE A 16 5.18 8.98 4.13
C PHE A 16 5.21 9.59 5.54
N THR A 17 4.66 8.90 6.54
CA THR A 17 4.67 9.33 7.95
C THR A 17 5.12 8.19 8.88
N LYS A 18 5.51 8.54 10.12
CA LYS A 18 5.92 7.56 11.15
C LYS A 18 4.76 6.66 11.57
N GLU A 19 3.55 7.21 11.61
CA GLU A 19 2.32 6.52 11.97
C GLU A 19 1.97 5.48 10.90
N GLN A 20 2.17 5.82 9.62
CA GLN A 20 1.99 4.87 8.51
C GLN A 20 2.99 3.71 8.58
N GLN A 21 4.26 4.00 8.88
CA GLN A 21 5.28 2.95 9.09
C GLN A 21 4.91 2.07 10.29
N TYR A 22 4.58 2.67 11.43
CA TYR A 22 4.14 1.95 12.63
C TYR A 22 2.93 1.06 12.35
N PHE A 23 1.95 1.56 11.60
CA PHE A 23 0.78 0.78 11.20
C PHE A 23 1.17 -0.43 10.35
N ILE A 24 2.04 -0.26 9.34
CA ILE A 24 2.53 -1.37 8.51
C ILE A 24 3.22 -2.44 9.37
N GLU A 25 4.10 -2.03 10.29
CA GLU A 25 4.81 -2.96 11.17
C GLU A 25 3.86 -3.70 12.12
N LYS A 26 2.90 -2.97 12.70
CA LYS A 26 1.89 -3.56 13.58
C LYS A 26 1.00 -4.54 12.83
N LEU A 27 0.58 -4.21 11.62
CA LEU A 27 -0.19 -5.09 10.75
C LEU A 27 0.58 -6.38 10.46
N LYS A 28 1.84 -6.28 10.03
CA LYS A 28 2.71 -7.43 9.76
C LYS A 28 2.89 -8.31 11.00
N SER A 29 3.21 -7.71 12.14
CA SER A 29 3.35 -8.44 13.41
C SER A 29 2.05 -9.13 13.82
N THR A 30 0.90 -8.49 13.57
CA THR A 30 -0.41 -9.08 13.88
C THR A 30 -0.70 -10.28 13.00
N LEU A 31 -0.49 -10.17 11.68
CA LEU A 31 -0.64 -11.28 10.74
C LEU A 31 0.28 -12.46 11.12
N ASP A 32 1.53 -12.18 11.45
CA ASP A 32 2.50 -13.22 11.81
C ASP A 32 2.05 -14.02 13.05
N LYS A 33 1.47 -13.35 14.06
CA LYS A 33 0.88 -14.00 15.25
C LYS A 33 -0.28 -14.95 14.92
N TYR A 34 -0.99 -14.70 13.82
CA TYR A 34 -2.06 -15.57 13.32
C TYR A 34 -1.56 -16.62 12.32
N ASN A 35 -0.24 -16.88 12.28
CA ASN A 35 0.41 -17.78 11.30
C ASN A 35 0.17 -17.36 9.84
N ILE A 36 0.02 -16.06 9.60
CA ILE A 36 -0.12 -15.48 8.26
C ILE A 36 1.19 -14.78 7.90
N GLU A 37 1.89 -15.31 6.89
CA GLU A 37 3.10 -14.72 6.34
C GLU A 37 2.73 -13.69 5.26
N SER A 38 3.14 -12.43 5.47
CA SER A 38 2.94 -11.37 4.48
C SER A 38 4.08 -11.33 3.45
N ILE A 39 3.74 -11.43 2.17
CA ILE A 39 4.68 -11.33 1.04
C ILE A 39 4.47 -9.98 0.35
N THR A 40 5.52 -9.19 0.16
CA THR A 40 5.46 -7.91 -0.55
C THR A 40 6.58 -7.86 -1.58
N LEU A 41 6.26 -7.47 -2.81
CA LEU A 41 7.26 -7.20 -3.84
C LEU A 41 8.01 -5.90 -3.50
N GLN A 42 9.33 -5.93 -3.36
CA GLN A 42 10.13 -4.72 -3.22
C GLN A 42 10.73 -4.32 -4.58
N ALA A 43 10.98 -3.03 -4.79
CA ALA A 43 11.54 -2.52 -6.04
C ALA A 43 12.92 -3.12 -6.41
N LYS A 44 13.65 -3.64 -5.43
CA LYS A 44 14.93 -4.34 -5.63
C LYS A 44 14.77 -5.78 -6.14
N ASP A 45 13.56 -6.33 -6.08
CA ASP A 45 13.30 -7.74 -6.33
C ASP A 45 12.88 -8.02 -7.80
N TYR A 46 12.83 -6.99 -8.66
CA TYR A 46 12.42 -7.15 -10.05
C TYR A 46 13.06 -6.15 -11.01
N SER A 47 13.31 -6.60 -12.24
CA SER A 47 13.64 -5.75 -13.38
C SER A 47 12.36 -5.08 -13.92
N PRO A 48 12.41 -3.81 -14.38
CA PRO A 48 11.24 -3.13 -14.96
C PRO A 48 10.53 -3.95 -16.05
N TYR A 49 11.28 -4.74 -16.82
CA TYR A 49 10.79 -5.56 -17.93
C TYR A 49 10.03 -6.82 -17.50
N GLU A 50 10.23 -7.28 -16.26
CA GLU A 50 9.62 -8.53 -15.74
C GLU A 50 8.70 -8.31 -14.54
N SER A 51 8.54 -7.05 -14.11
CA SER A 51 7.77 -6.63 -12.93
C SER A 51 6.40 -7.31 -12.82
N LEU A 52 5.64 -7.33 -13.93
CA LEU A 52 4.28 -7.87 -13.95
C LEU A 52 4.26 -9.40 -13.87
N THR A 53 5.20 -10.06 -14.55
CA THR A 53 5.32 -11.53 -14.51
C THR A 53 5.69 -11.99 -13.11
N VAL A 54 6.70 -11.36 -12.49
CA VAL A 54 7.13 -11.66 -11.12
C VAL A 54 6.01 -11.40 -10.11
N LEU A 55 5.31 -10.27 -10.25
CA LEU A 55 4.16 -9.94 -9.40
C LEU A 55 3.04 -10.98 -9.52
N ASN A 56 2.68 -11.37 -10.74
CA ASN A 56 1.63 -12.36 -10.99
C ASN A 56 1.97 -13.71 -10.35
N GLU A 57 3.20 -14.21 -10.55
CA GLU A 57 3.65 -15.46 -9.96
C GLU A 57 3.71 -15.41 -8.42
N MET A 58 4.07 -14.25 -7.85
CA MET A 58 4.04 -14.04 -6.41
C MET A 58 2.63 -14.08 -5.83
N ILE A 59 1.67 -13.43 -6.50
CA ILE A 59 0.26 -13.41 -6.09
C ILE A 59 -0.33 -14.83 -6.17
N LYS A 60 -0.09 -15.57 -7.25
CA LYS A 60 -0.58 -16.96 -7.42
C LYS A 60 -0.09 -17.93 -6.34
N ARG A 61 1.06 -17.65 -5.72
CA ARG A 61 1.62 -18.46 -4.61
C ARG A 61 1.03 -18.11 -3.24
N CYS A 62 0.17 -17.10 -3.18
CA CYS A 62 -0.53 -16.68 -1.97
C CYS A 62 -1.97 -17.21 -1.95
N TYR A 63 -2.50 -17.45 -0.76
CA TYR A 63 -3.89 -17.86 -0.54
C TYR A 63 -4.87 -16.69 -0.60
N GLY A 64 -4.37 -15.46 -0.54
CA GLY A 64 -5.16 -14.26 -0.55
C GLY A 64 -4.28 -13.01 -0.59
N MET A 65 -4.93 -11.85 -0.50
CA MET A 65 -4.29 -10.55 -0.59
C MET A 65 -4.86 -9.58 0.43
N VAL A 66 -3.98 -8.77 1.01
CA VAL A 66 -4.32 -7.59 1.80
C VAL A 66 -3.87 -6.36 1.00
N ILE A 67 -4.81 -5.48 0.69
CA ILE A 67 -4.53 -4.20 0.03
C ILE A 67 -4.55 -3.12 1.12
N LEU A 68 -3.42 -2.47 1.34
CA LEU A 68 -3.32 -1.28 2.18
C LEU A 68 -3.17 -0.06 1.29
N ALA A 69 -4.04 0.93 1.47
CA ALA A 69 -3.96 2.21 0.77
C ALA A 69 -3.95 3.36 1.79
N PHE A 70 -2.95 4.21 1.73
CA PHE A 70 -2.92 5.46 2.47
C PHE A 70 -3.38 6.61 1.56
N GLY A 71 -3.97 7.66 2.15
CA GLY A 71 -4.28 8.88 1.42
C GLY A 71 -3.01 9.44 0.76
N HIS A 72 -3.05 9.61 -0.55
CA HIS A 72 -1.87 10.00 -1.34
C HIS A 72 -1.66 11.52 -1.37
N THR A 73 -2.75 12.28 -1.47
CA THR A 73 -2.71 13.73 -1.63
C THR A 73 -3.58 14.40 -0.57
N TYR A 74 -2.97 15.28 0.20
CA TYR A 74 -3.68 16.23 1.05
C TYR A 74 -3.69 17.60 0.37
N ILE A 75 -4.88 18.12 0.09
CA ILE A 75 -5.05 19.47 -0.47
C ILE A 75 -5.32 20.42 0.69
N GLN A 76 -4.32 21.20 1.07
CA GLN A 76 -4.44 22.18 2.16
C GLN A 76 -5.25 23.42 1.75
N SER A 77 -5.15 23.84 0.49
CA SER A 77 -5.89 24.99 -0.04
C SER A 77 -6.10 24.85 -1.56
N GLY A 78 -7.20 25.39 -2.07
CA GLY A 78 -7.50 25.43 -3.50
C GLY A 78 -8.54 26.49 -3.84
N ILE A 79 -8.57 26.89 -5.11
CA ILE A 79 -9.64 27.72 -5.70
C ILE A 79 -10.34 26.90 -6.78
N LEU A 80 -11.67 27.02 -6.87
CA LEU A 80 -12.48 26.20 -7.78
C LEU A 80 -12.15 26.41 -9.27
N LYS A 81 -11.67 27.61 -9.66
CA LYS A 81 -11.23 27.92 -11.03
C LYS A 81 -9.94 28.72 -11.02
N LYS A 82 -9.04 28.42 -11.96
CA LYS A 82 -7.80 29.17 -12.19
C LYS A 82 -8.15 30.64 -12.45
N GLY A 83 -7.61 31.55 -11.64
CA GLY A 83 -7.90 33.00 -11.73
C GLY A 83 -9.19 33.45 -11.04
N ALA A 84 -9.90 32.56 -10.34
CA ALA A 84 -11.07 32.98 -9.56
C ALA A 84 -10.66 33.94 -8.44
N VAL A 85 -11.35 35.07 -8.38
CA VAL A 85 -11.25 36.06 -7.30
C VAL A 85 -12.42 35.87 -6.34
N LYS A 86 -12.14 35.91 -5.04
CA LYS A 86 -13.18 35.98 -4.01
C LYS A 86 -13.82 37.37 -4.06
N ASN A 87 -15.00 37.47 -4.67
CA ASN A 87 -15.76 38.71 -4.77
C ASN A 87 -17.16 38.51 -4.18
N LYS A 88 -17.57 39.42 -3.28
CA LYS A 88 -18.90 39.45 -2.65
C LYS A 88 -20.01 39.86 -3.62
N ASN A 89 -19.73 40.07 -4.89
CA ASN A 89 -20.76 40.35 -5.90
C ASN A 89 -20.97 39.15 -6.82
N PHE A 90 -20.19 38.06 -6.67
CA PHE A 90 -20.29 36.85 -7.50
C PHE A 90 -21.09 35.73 -6.82
N PHE A 91 -22.03 36.11 -5.95
CA PHE A 91 -22.96 35.20 -5.29
C PHE A 91 -24.03 34.70 -6.25
#